data_AF-A0AA96ZAF0-F1
#
_entry.id   AF-A0AA96ZAF0-F1
#
_cell.length_a   1.000
_cell.length_b   1.000
_cell.length_c   1.000
_cell.angle_alpha   90.00
_cell.angle_beta   90.00
_cell.angle_gamma   90.00
#
_symmetry.space_group_name_H-M   'P 1'
#
loop_
_entity.id
_entity.type
_entity.pdbx_description
1 polymer ?
#
loop_
_entity_poly.entity_id
_entity_poly.type
_entity_poly.pdbx_seq_one_letter_code
_entity_poly.pdbx_strand_id
1 'polypeptide(L)'
;MRLAKIEVRTKTGSDRVVLLNDRAIGALSQARRIAALRSMSSKGAYAESPYVFPPSKGGMWIQEPSVTIRHLKPVLKALGIRERRQYDTRHTYATMCLMAGMNPAFIASQLGHSVEMLLSTYAKWINSNSDWKELDKLPTRV
;
A
#
# COMPACT_ATOMS: atom_id res chain seq x y z
N MET A 1 -3.08 3.12 16.86
CA MET A 1 -4.29 3.97 16.77
C MET A 1 -5.11 3.52 15.55
N ARG A 2 -6.41 3.21 15.71
CA ARG A 2 -7.28 2.79 14.61
C ARG A 2 -7.74 4.05 13.85
N LEU A 3 -7.42 4.15 12.56
CA LEU A 3 -7.61 5.39 11.78
C LEU A 3 -8.98 5.51 11.07
N ALA A 4 -9.82 4.46 11.06
CA ALA A 4 -11.10 4.49 10.35
C ALA A 4 -12.11 3.43 10.86
N LYS A 5 -13.41 3.69 10.60
CA LYS A 5 -14.53 2.76 10.74
C LYS A 5 -14.69 1.93 9.45
N ILE A 6 -15.03 0.65 9.57
CA ILE A 6 -15.19 -0.26 8.42
C ILE A 6 -16.64 -0.17 7.91
N GLU A 7 -16.82 0.20 6.64
CA GLU A 7 -18.16 0.33 6.01
C GLU A 7 -18.47 -0.77 4.99
N VAL A 8 -17.46 -1.40 4.38
CA VAL A 8 -17.62 -2.49 3.40
C VAL A 8 -16.93 -3.75 3.89
N ARG A 9 -17.67 -4.86 4.01
CA ARG A 9 -17.11 -6.17 4.33
C ARG A 9 -16.12 -6.61 3.25
N THR A 10 -14.96 -7.12 3.68
CA THR A 10 -14.00 -7.76 2.78
C THR A 10 -14.63 -9.04 2.19
N LYS A 11 -14.15 -9.49 1.01
CA LYS A 11 -14.60 -10.75 0.38
C LYS A 11 -14.56 -11.96 1.32
N THR A 12 -13.73 -11.92 2.36
CA THR A 12 -13.52 -12.98 3.35
C THR A 12 -14.17 -12.71 4.71
N GLY A 13 -14.82 -11.56 4.90
CA GLY A 13 -15.43 -11.16 6.17
C GLY A 13 -14.44 -10.82 7.29
N SER A 14 -13.12 -10.90 7.04
CA SER A 14 -12.07 -10.62 8.01
C SER A 14 -11.47 -9.23 7.78
N ASP A 15 -11.36 -8.45 8.85
CA ASP A 15 -10.60 -7.21 8.89
C ASP A 15 -9.13 -7.48 9.27
N ARG A 16 -8.28 -6.48 9.03
CA ARG A 16 -6.87 -6.57 9.42
C ARG A 16 -6.34 -5.21 9.85
N VAL A 17 -5.45 -5.23 10.82
CA VAL A 17 -4.71 -4.05 11.26
C VAL A 17 -3.45 -3.93 10.41
N VAL A 18 -3.36 -2.84 9.65
CA VAL A 18 -2.17 -2.50 8.86
C VAL A 18 -1.37 -1.43 9.61
N LEU A 19 -0.10 -1.73 9.88
CA LEU A 19 0.84 -0.78 10.46
C LEU A 19 1.36 0.13 9.35
N LEU A 20 1.37 1.43 9.63
CA LEU A 20 1.81 2.44 8.68
C LEU A 20 3.19 2.95 9.09
N ASN A 21 4.09 3.01 8.12
CA ASN A 21 5.38 3.68 8.28
C ASN A 21 5.24 5.19 8.05
N ASP A 22 6.32 5.93 8.32
CA ASP A 22 6.33 7.39 8.20
C ASP A 22 5.99 7.89 6.79
N ARG A 23 6.40 7.14 5.75
CA ARG A 23 6.06 7.48 4.37
C ARG A 23 4.55 7.40 4.12
N ALA A 24 3.90 6.35 4.63
CA ALA A 24 2.45 6.18 4.52
C ALA A 24 1.70 7.25 5.35
N ILE A 25 2.17 7.53 6.57
CA ILE A 25 1.60 8.58 7.41
C ILE A 25 1.72 9.94 6.72
N GLY A 26 2.89 10.28 6.19
CA GLY A 26 3.12 11.52 5.44
C GLY A 26 2.22 11.64 4.21
N ALA A 27 2.03 10.55 3.47
CA ALA A 27 1.12 10.53 2.33
C ALA A 27 -0.34 10.78 2.74
N LEU A 28 -0.80 10.22 3.86
CA LEU A 28 -2.15 10.47 4.38
C LEU A 28 -2.31 11.92 4.85
N SER A 29 -1.32 12.49 5.52
CA SER A 29 -1.32 13.91 5.94
C SER A 29 -1.42 14.84 4.73
N GLN A 30 -0.63 14.57 3.69
CA GLN A 30 -0.66 15.34 2.46
C GLN A 30 -1.99 15.19 1.71
N ALA A 31 -2.58 14.00 1.68
CA ALA A 31 -3.90 13.77 1.09
C ALA A 31 -4.99 14.58 1.81
N ARG A 32 -4.98 14.58 3.15
CA ARG A 32 -5.90 15.40 3.97
C ARG A 32 -5.74 16.90 3.68
N ARG A 33 -4.49 17.37 3.57
CA ARG A 33 -4.21 18.77 3.22
C ARG A 33 -4.79 19.15 1.86
N ILE A 34 -4.57 18.31 0.84
CA ILE A 34 -5.11 18.54 -0.51
C ILE A 34 -6.65 18.53 -0.49
N ALA A 35 -7.26 17.61 0.26
CA ALA A 35 -8.71 17.55 0.42
C ALA A 35 -9.27 18.85 1.05
N ALA A 36 -8.64 19.36 2.11
CA ALA A 36 -9.02 20.61 2.76
C ALA A 36 -8.87 21.83 1.84
N LEU A 37 -7.78 21.93 1.08
CA LEU A 37 -7.60 23.02 0.11
C LEU A 37 -8.69 23.00 -0.98
N ARG A 38 -9.11 21.79 -1.39
CA ARG A 38 -10.16 21.61 -2.39
C ARG A 38 -11.55 21.96 -1.85
N SER A 39 -11.87 21.63 -0.60
CA SER A 39 -13.17 22.01 -0.02
C SER A 39 -13.32 23.53 0.10
N MET A 40 -12.23 24.26 0.36
CA MET A 40 -12.25 25.73 0.40
C MET A 40 -12.41 26.38 -0.99
N SER A 41 -11.88 25.76 -2.05
CA SER A 41 -11.84 26.35 -3.40
C SER A 41 -12.98 25.92 -4.32
N SER A 42 -13.69 24.82 -4.00
CA SER A 42 -14.71 24.24 -4.89
C SER A 42 -16.07 24.15 -4.19
N LYS A 43 -17.13 24.62 -4.88
CA LYS A 43 -18.53 24.27 -4.57
C LYS A 43 -18.76 22.79 -4.94
N GLY A 44 -18.09 21.88 -4.23
CA GLY A 44 -18.36 20.46 -4.33
C GLY A 44 -19.80 20.16 -3.90
N ALA A 45 -20.35 19.03 -4.35
CA ALA A 45 -21.67 18.58 -3.91
C ALA A 45 -21.74 18.32 -2.39
N TYR A 46 -20.58 18.14 -1.74
CA TYR A 46 -20.45 17.90 -0.31
C TYR A 46 -19.51 18.94 0.30
N ALA A 47 -19.99 19.68 1.30
CA ALA A 47 -19.20 20.67 2.03
C ALA A 47 -18.08 20.03 2.86
N GLU A 48 -18.33 18.83 3.39
CA GLU A 48 -17.36 18.02 4.12
C GLU A 48 -17.39 16.57 3.65
N SER A 49 -16.23 15.93 3.54
CA SER A 49 -16.11 14.51 3.20
C SER A 49 -15.50 13.75 4.39
N PRO A 50 -16.09 12.63 4.83
CA PRO A 50 -15.53 11.80 5.90
C PRO A 50 -14.32 10.96 5.44
N TYR A 51 -13.99 10.95 4.14
CA TYR A 51 -12.95 10.10 3.57
C TYR A 51 -11.63 10.85 3.38
N VAL A 52 -10.51 10.12 3.45
CA VAL A 52 -9.17 10.67 3.24
C VAL A 52 -8.91 11.05 1.76
N PHE A 53 -9.62 10.40 0.82
CA PHE A 53 -9.43 10.58 -0.62
C PHE A 53 -10.75 10.96 -1.33
N PRO A 54 -11.28 12.18 -1.12
CA PRO A 54 -12.48 12.62 -1.80
C PRO A 54 -12.21 12.87 -3.30
N PRO A 55 -13.09 12.40 -4.22
CA PRO A 55 -12.94 12.66 -5.64
C PRO A 55 -13.19 14.14 -5.97
N SER A 56 -12.66 14.62 -7.10
CA SER A 56 -12.74 16.04 -7.48
C SER A 56 -14.07 16.48 -8.06
N LYS A 57 -14.93 15.54 -8.43
CA LYS A 57 -16.25 15.82 -9.02
C LYS A 57 -17.32 14.95 -8.36
N GLY A 58 -18.34 15.61 -7.83
CA GLY A 58 -19.70 15.09 -7.56
C GLY A 58 -19.89 13.91 -6.61
N GLY A 59 -18.88 13.08 -6.38
CA GLY A 59 -18.97 11.88 -5.55
C GLY A 59 -18.43 12.08 -4.14
N MET A 60 -18.94 11.30 -3.19
CA MET A 60 -18.46 11.30 -1.81
C MET A 60 -17.19 10.43 -1.63
N TRP A 61 -17.04 9.38 -2.45
CA TRP A 61 -15.85 8.51 -2.52
C TRP A 61 -15.56 8.08 -3.97
N ILE A 62 -14.37 7.50 -4.21
CA ILE A 62 -13.97 6.96 -5.52
C ILE A 62 -14.73 5.65 -5.77
N GLN A 63 -15.56 5.63 -6.81
CA GLN A 63 -16.38 4.46 -7.15
C GLN A 63 -15.71 3.53 -8.17
N GLU A 64 -14.89 4.07 -9.06
CA GLU A 64 -14.29 3.31 -10.16
C GLU A 64 -12.75 3.32 -10.13
N PRO A 65 -12.10 2.18 -10.42
CA PRO A 65 -10.64 2.14 -10.61
C PRO A 65 -10.15 2.99 -11.78
N SER A 66 -11.00 3.26 -12.77
CA SER A 66 -10.71 4.09 -13.95
C SER A 66 -10.17 5.47 -13.55
N VAL A 67 -10.75 6.05 -12.49
CA VAL A 67 -10.37 7.36 -11.95
C VAL A 67 -8.91 7.36 -11.53
N THR A 68 -8.52 6.41 -10.69
CA THR A 68 -7.16 6.37 -10.16
C THR A 68 -6.16 5.98 -11.24
N ILE A 69 -6.53 5.10 -12.19
CA ILE A 69 -5.69 4.71 -13.33
C ILE A 69 -5.37 5.91 -14.22
N ARG A 70 -6.37 6.76 -14.51
CA ARG A 70 -6.21 7.99 -15.31
C ARG A 70 -5.20 8.96 -14.70
N HIS A 71 -5.06 8.96 -13.37
CA HIS A 71 -4.06 9.76 -12.68
C HIS A 71 -2.69 9.08 -12.58
N LEU A 72 -2.64 7.76 -12.39
CA LEU A 72 -1.37 7.05 -12.24
C LEU A 72 -0.57 7.01 -13.55
N LYS A 73 -1.21 6.72 -14.70
CA LYS A 73 -0.48 6.55 -15.97
C LYS A 73 0.33 7.79 -16.37
N PRO A 74 -0.23 9.02 -16.33
CA PRO A 74 0.55 10.23 -16.63
C PRO A 74 1.71 10.45 -15.65
N VAL A 75 1.52 10.15 -14.36
CA VAL A 75 2.58 10.28 -13.35
C VAL A 75 3.73 9.32 -13.63
N LEU A 76 3.45 8.06 -13.94
CA LEU A 76 4.49 7.09 -14.31
C LEU A 76 5.25 7.54 -15.57
N LYS A 77 4.53 8.03 -16.59
CA LYS A 77 5.15 8.55 -17.82
C LYS A 77 6.06 9.74 -17.54
N ALA A 78 5.59 10.71 -16.73
CA ALA A 78 6.37 11.89 -16.35
C ALA A 78 7.65 11.53 -15.57
N LEU A 79 7.61 10.45 -14.78
CA LEU A 79 8.75 9.95 -14.01
C LEU A 79 9.67 9.00 -14.82
N GLY A 80 9.36 8.72 -16.10
CA GLY A 80 10.11 7.74 -16.90
C GLY A 80 9.97 6.30 -16.42
N ILE A 81 8.93 6.00 -15.63
CA ILE A 81 8.68 4.67 -15.07
C ILE A 81 7.81 3.88 -16.05
N ARG A 82 8.22 2.65 -16.39
CA ARG A 82 7.41 1.72 -17.20
C ARG A 82 5.99 1.60 -16.65
N GLU A 83 5.00 1.72 -17.53
CA GLU A 83 3.59 1.60 -17.18
C GLU A 83 3.32 0.30 -16.43
N ARG A 84 2.58 0.42 -15.32
CA ARG A 84 2.23 -0.68 -14.41
C ARG A 84 0.93 -0.36 -13.69
N ARG A 85 0.29 -1.40 -13.17
CA ARG A 85 -0.99 -1.27 -12.46
C ARG A 85 -0.73 -0.77 -11.05
N GLN A 86 -1.75 -0.17 -10.43
CA GLN A 86 -1.70 0.16 -9.01
C GLN A 86 -1.45 -1.05 -8.14
N TYR A 87 -2.05 -2.20 -8.51
CA TYR A 87 -1.85 -3.44 -7.79
C TYR A 87 -0.38 -3.87 -7.70
N ASP A 88 0.46 -3.45 -8.66
CA ASP A 88 1.89 -3.80 -8.67
C ASP A 88 2.67 -3.07 -7.54
N THR A 89 2.11 -2.02 -6.95
CA THR A 89 2.65 -1.39 -5.71
C THR A 89 2.59 -2.34 -4.51
N ARG A 90 1.56 -3.20 -4.45
CA ARG A 90 1.43 -4.24 -3.42
C ARG A 90 2.51 -5.30 -3.57
N HIS A 91 2.80 -5.71 -4.80
CA HIS A 91 3.91 -6.62 -5.10
C HIS A 91 5.25 -5.99 -4.72
N THR A 92 5.45 -4.72 -5.09
CA THR A 92 6.67 -3.97 -4.74
C THR A 92 6.89 -3.90 -3.22
N TYR A 93 5.83 -3.62 -2.45
CA TYR A 93 5.89 -3.62 -0.99
C TYR A 93 6.32 -4.98 -0.43
N ALA A 94 5.72 -6.08 -0.89
CA ALA A 94 6.06 -7.43 -0.45
C ALA A 94 7.54 -7.75 -0.71
N THR A 95 8.02 -7.48 -1.93
CA THR A 95 9.42 -7.68 -2.31
C THR A 95 10.36 -6.83 -1.47
N MET A 96 10.06 -5.54 -1.27
CA MET A 96 10.89 -4.65 -0.45
C MET A 96 11.02 -5.14 1.00
N CYS A 97 9.92 -5.57 1.62
CA CYS A 97 9.95 -6.09 2.98
C CYS A 97 10.79 -7.37 3.08
N LEU A 98 10.65 -8.26 2.11
CA LEU A 98 11.41 -9.51 2.05
C LEU A 98 12.92 -9.26 1.82
N MET A 99 13.26 -8.34 0.91
CA MET A 99 14.66 -7.92 0.69
C MET A 99 15.27 -7.25 1.92
N ALA A 100 14.46 -6.59 2.74
CA ALA A 100 14.89 -6.01 4.02
C ALA A 100 15.00 -7.06 5.15
N GLY A 101 14.77 -8.34 4.87
CA GLY A 101 14.84 -9.42 5.87
C GLY A 101 13.72 -9.39 6.90
N MET A 102 12.60 -8.73 6.61
CA MET A 102 11.46 -8.68 7.53
C MET A 102 10.81 -10.05 7.70
N ASN A 103 10.26 -10.32 8.88
CA ASN A 103 9.59 -11.59 9.19
C ASN A 103 8.45 -11.89 8.19
N PRO A 104 8.50 -13.01 7.43
CA PRO A 104 7.46 -13.38 6.47
C PRO A 104 6.05 -13.47 7.06
N ALA A 105 5.90 -13.95 8.30
CA ALA A 105 4.61 -14.00 8.99
C ALA A 105 4.02 -12.61 9.23
N PHE A 106 4.87 -11.65 9.58
CA PHE A 106 4.45 -10.26 9.71
C PHE A 106 3.99 -9.70 8.35
N ILE A 107 4.79 -9.86 7.29
CA ILE A 107 4.46 -9.37 5.94
C ILE A 107 3.14 -9.98 5.44
N ALA A 108 2.97 -11.29 5.62
CA ALA A 108 1.76 -12.01 5.24
C ALA A 108 0.51 -11.48 5.98
N SER A 109 0.61 -11.17 7.27
CA SER A 109 -0.50 -10.59 8.03
C SER A 109 -0.88 -9.18 7.56
N GLN A 110 0.12 -8.34 7.23
CA GLN A 110 -0.08 -6.99 6.69
C GLN A 110 -0.76 -7.02 5.32
N LEU A 111 -0.32 -7.92 4.43
CA LEU A 111 -0.89 -8.07 3.10
C LEU A 111 -2.26 -8.77 3.17
N GLY A 112 -2.41 -9.75 4.06
CA GLY A 112 -3.59 -10.59 4.16
C GLY A 112 -3.57 -11.85 3.32
N HIS A 113 -2.41 -12.47 3.22
CA HIS A 113 -2.21 -13.76 2.57
C HIS A 113 -1.71 -14.79 3.61
N SER A 114 -1.70 -16.08 3.25
CA SER A 114 -0.90 -17.06 3.98
C SER A 114 0.60 -16.81 3.74
N VAL A 115 1.45 -17.26 4.68
CA VAL A 115 2.91 -17.22 4.51
C VAL A 115 3.35 -18.04 3.30
N GLU A 116 2.71 -19.18 3.07
CA GLU A 116 2.95 -20.02 1.91
C GLU A 116 2.70 -19.27 0.59
N MET A 117 1.58 -18.55 0.48
CA MET A 117 1.26 -17.75 -0.71
C MET A 117 2.25 -16.59 -0.90
N LEU A 118 2.73 -15.98 0.20
CA LEU A 118 3.77 -14.96 0.14
C LEU A 118 5.07 -15.55 -0.44
N LEU A 119 5.58 -16.63 0.14
CA LEU A 119 6.85 -17.21 -0.25
C LEU A 119 6.80 -17.83 -1.65
N SER A 120 5.71 -18.50 -2.04
CA SER A 120 5.55 -19.04 -3.40
C SER A 120 5.61 -17.96 -4.48
N THR A 121 5.13 -16.76 -4.16
CA THR A 121 5.12 -15.63 -5.10
C THR A 121 6.46 -14.89 -5.15
N TYR A 122 7.10 -14.68 -4.00
CA TYR A 122 8.20 -13.71 -3.89
C TYR A 122 9.57 -14.32 -3.54
N ALA A 123 9.63 -15.53 -2.97
CA ALA A 123 10.90 -16.10 -2.47
C ALA A 123 11.95 -16.29 -3.58
N LYS A 124 11.50 -16.58 -4.81
CA LYS A 124 12.38 -16.72 -5.98
C LYS A 124 13.31 -15.52 -6.21
N TRP A 125 12.89 -14.32 -5.80
CA TRP A 125 13.63 -13.08 -6.07
C TRP A 125 14.54 -12.65 -4.92
N ILE A 126 14.64 -13.43 -3.84
CA ILE A 126 15.42 -13.10 -2.64
C ILE A 126 16.79 -13.80 -2.63
N ASN A 127 16.91 -15.01 -3.21
CA ASN A 127 18.06 -15.91 -3.03
C ASN A 127 19.34 -15.58 -3.83
N SER A 128 19.49 -14.39 -4.43
CA SER A 128 20.54 -14.24 -5.45
C SER A 128 21.93 -13.85 -4.95
N ASN A 129 22.13 -13.42 -3.69
CA ASN A 129 23.44 -12.86 -3.29
C ASN A 129 23.85 -12.99 -1.80
N SER A 130 23.19 -13.81 -0.99
CA SER A 130 23.39 -13.77 0.48
C SER A 130 23.35 -15.10 1.23
N ASP A 131 23.40 -16.26 0.57
CA ASP A 131 23.27 -17.55 1.25
C ASP A 131 24.34 -17.74 2.36
N TRP A 132 25.57 -17.26 2.12
CA TRP A 132 26.62 -17.24 3.15
C TRP A 132 26.29 -16.31 4.32
N LYS A 133 25.69 -15.14 4.08
CA LYS A 133 25.23 -14.24 5.15
C LYS A 133 24.09 -14.83 5.96
N GLU A 134 23.27 -15.69 5.36
CA GLU A 134 22.24 -16.43 6.08
C GLU A 134 22.87 -17.52 6.96
N LEU A 135 23.91 -18.20 6.47
CA LEU A 135 24.68 -19.16 7.25
C LEU A 135 25.41 -18.50 8.43
N ASP A 136 25.99 -17.31 8.22
CA ASP A 136 26.68 -16.52 9.26
C ASP A 136 25.79 -16.14 10.45
N LYS A 137 24.45 -16.21 10.30
CA LYS A 137 23.51 -15.97 11.42
C LYS A 137 23.50 -17.11 12.42
N LEU A 138 23.97 -18.30 12.04
CA LEU A 138 24.16 -19.42 12.96
C LEU A 138 25.52 -19.22 13.66
N PRO A 139 25.56 -19.01 14.98
CA PRO A 139 26.83 -18.89 15.68
C PRO A 139 27.61 -20.20 15.53
N THR A 140 28.84 -20.13 15.04
CA THR A 140 29.78 -21.25 15.14
C THR A 140 30.03 -21.50 16.62
N ARG A 141 29.60 -22.66 17.11
CA ARG A 141 29.96 -23.11 18.47
C ARG A 141 31.49 -23.17 18.52
N VAL A 142 32.07 -22.38 19.43
CA VAL A 142 33.48 -22.46 19.84
C VAL A 142 33.67 -23.76 20.62
#